data_AF-A0ABD0RLH8-F1
#
_entry.id   AF-A0ABD0RLH8-F1
#
_cell.length_a   1.000
_cell.length_b   1.000
_cell.length_c   1.000
_cell.angle_alpha   90.00
_cell.angle_beta   90.00
_cell.angle_gamma   90.00
#
_symmetry.space_group_name_H-M   'P 1'
#
loop_
_entity.id
_entity.type
_entity.pdbx_description
1 polymer ?
#
loop_
_entity_poly.entity_id
_entity_poly.type
_entity_poly.pdbx_seq_one_letter_code
_entity_poly.pdbx_strand_id
1 'polypeptide(L)' 'ALCKLVGKEPHKWADYLEATMFGLRTKKQITTQYSPYFLMFGREARYPCEVPEKYE' A
#
# COMPACT_ATOMS: atom_id res chain seq x y z
N ALA A 1 -10.87 4.27 -0.15
CA ALA A 1 -9.83 3.86 -1.11
C ALA A 1 -10.30 2.65 -1.91
N LEU A 2 -10.63 1.54 -1.25
CA LEU A 2 -11.12 0.31 -1.89
C LEU A 2 -12.31 0.52 -2.84
N CYS A 3 -13.38 1.18 -2.39
CA CYS A 3 -14.57 1.43 -3.23
C CYS A 3 -14.25 2.20 -4.53
N LYS A 4 -13.18 3.00 -4.56
CA LYS A 4 -12.74 3.70 -5.76
C LYS A 4 -12.07 2.77 -6.77
N LEU A 5 -11.32 1.78 -6.30
CA LEU A 5 -10.64 0.78 -7.15
C LEU A 5 -11.61 -0.27 -7.67
N VAL A 6 -12.55 -0.70 -6.82
CA VAL A 6 -13.53 -1.73 -7.14
C VAL A 6 -14.61 -1.22 -8.11
N GLY A 7 -14.91 0.08 -8.09
CA GLY A 7 -15.76 0.73 -9.08
C GLY A 7 -17.15 0.10 -9.18
N LYS A 8 -17.50 -0.41 -10.37
CA LYS A 8 -18.79 -1.02 -10.68
C LYS A 8 -18.86 -2.54 -10.40
N GLU A 9 -17.75 -3.16 -9.99
CA GLU A 9 -17.66 -4.62 -9.78
C GLU A 9 -17.42 -4.97 -8.30
N PRO A 10 -18.38 -4.72 -7.39
CA PRO A 10 -18.20 -4.91 -5.94
C PRO A 10 -17.79 -6.32 -5.54
N HIS A 11 -18.14 -7.34 -6.33
CA HIS A 11 -17.79 -8.73 -6.08
C HIS A 11 -16.29 -9.03 -6.21
N LYS A 12 -15.53 -8.22 -6.97
CA LYS A 12 -14.07 -8.36 -7.13
C LYS A 12 -13.27 -7.63 -6.05
N TRP A 13 -13.91 -7.18 -4.96
CA TRP A 13 -13.25 -6.39 -3.91
C TRP A 13 -12.02 -7.09 -3.31
N ALA A 14 -12.04 -8.42 -3.24
CA ALA A 14 -10.95 -9.22 -2.71
C ALA A 14 -9.66 -9.05 -3.53
N ASP A 15 -9.77 -8.95 -4.85
CA ASP A 15 -8.62 -8.80 -5.77
C ASP A 15 -7.87 -7.48 -5.53
N TYR A 16 -8.58 -6.45 -5.07
CA TYR A 16 -8.00 -5.12 -4.79
C TYR A 16 -7.62 -4.92 -3.32
N LEU A 17 -7.95 -5.87 -2.44
CA LEU A 17 -7.79 -5.72 -1.00
C LEU A 17 -6.32 -5.57 -0.63
N GLU A 18 -5.47 -6.48 -1.09
CA GLU A 18 -4.03 -6.49 -0.78
C GLU A 18 -3.34 -5.19 -1.23
N ALA A 19 -3.58 -4.77 -2.48
CA ALA A 19 -3.04 -3.52 -3.00
C ALA A 19 -3.53 -2.29 -2.21
N THR A 20 -4.81 -2.29 -1.81
CA THR A 20 -5.37 -1.19 -1.00
C THR A 20 -4.76 -1.15 0.39
N MET A 21 -4.63 -2.30 1.06
CA MET A 21 -4.01 -2.38 2.38
C MET A 21 -2.55 -1.94 2.33
N PHE A 22 -1.80 -2.36 1.31
CA PHE A 22 -0.43 -1.92 1.10
C PHE A 22 -0.36 -0.39 0.99
N GLY A 23 -1.12 0.21 0.08
CA GLY A 23 -1.14 1.67 -0.10
C GLY A 23 -1.55 2.45 1.17
N LEU A 24 -2.43 1.90 2.00
CA LEU A 24 -2.79 2.50 3.29
C LEU A 24 -1.65 2.42 4.32
N ARG A 25 -0.93 1.29 4.35
CA ARG A 25 0.17 1.06 5.31
C ARG A 25 1.43 1.85 4.95
N THR A 26 1.68 2.10 3.67
CA THR A 26 2.88 2.81 3.20
C THR A 26 2.67 4.32 3.06
N LYS A 27 1.42 4.80 3.11
CA LYS A 27 1.15 6.24 3.02
C LYS A 27 1.46 6.94 4.35
N LYS A 28 2.28 7.99 4.27
CA LYS A 28 2.55 8.89 5.40
C LYS A 28 1.27 9.57 5.88
N GLN A 29 0.98 9.47 7.18
CA GLN A 29 -0.15 10.15 7.79
C GLN A 29 0.26 11.59 8.20
N ILE A 30 -0.64 12.56 7.99
CA ILE A 30 -0.32 14.00 8.09
C ILE A 30 -0.04 14.46 9.53
N THR A 31 -0.70 13.87 10.52
CA THR A 31 -0.55 14.24 11.93
C THR A 31 0.74 13.68 12.53
N THR A 32 1.05 12.40 12.25
CA THR A 32 2.22 11.71 12.80
C THR A 32 3.47 11.92 11.96
N GLN A 33 3.32 12.30 10.68
CA GLN A 33 4.42 12.39 9.71
C GLN A 33 5.12 11.06 9.41
N TYR A 34 4.53 9.93 9.82
CA TYR A 34 5.05 8.58 9.58
C TYR A 34 4.02 7.69 8.89
N SER A 35 4.49 6.69 8.13
CA SER A 35 3.63 5.63 7.60
C SER A 35 3.37 4.58 8.70
N PRO A 36 2.19 3.93 8.71
CA PRO A 36 1.94 2.80 9.60
C PRO A 36 2.99 1.69 9.48
N TYR A 37 3.51 1.45 8.27
CA TYR A 37 4.55 0.45 8.02
C TYR A 37 5.86 0.83 8.72
N PHE A 38 6.30 2.09 8.62
CA PHE A 38 7.49 2.58 9.31
C PHE A 38 7.38 2.41 10.83
N LEU A 39 6.20 2.71 11.41
CA LEU A 39 5.99 2.56 12.85
C LEU A 39 6.06 1.10 13.32
N MET A 40 5.68 0.14 12.48
CA MET A 40 5.70 -1.29 12.83
C MET A 40 7.06 -1.95 12.62
N PHE A 41 7.82 -1.52 11.60
CA PHE A 41 9.02 -2.23 11.15
C PHE A 41 10.30 -1.39 11.22
N GLY A 42 10.22 -0.11 11.58
CA GLY A 42 11.37 0.80 11.66
C GLY A 42 12.00 1.16 10.31
N ARG A 43 11.36 0.79 9.20
CA ARG A 43 11.80 1.07 7.81
C ARG A 43 10.60 1.28 6.91
N GLU A 44 10.75 2.04 5.84
CA GLU A 44 9.69 2.17 4.82
C GLU A 44 9.62 0.93 3.94
N ALA A 45 8.41 0.61 3.45
CA ALA A 45 8.24 -0.45 2.47
C ALA A 45 8.75 -0.01 1.09
N ARG A 46 9.27 -0.95 0.30
CA ARG A 46 9.56 -0.70 -1.11
C ARG A 46 8.35 -0.96 -1.98
N TYR A 47 8.06 -0.05 -2.89
CA TYR A 47 7.07 -0.24 -3.93
C TYR A 47 7.59 -1.19 -5.01
N PRO A 48 6.72 -1.92 -5.72
CA PRO A 48 7.13 -2.77 -6.83
C PRO A 48 7.96 -2.03 -7.89
N CYS A 49 7.71 -0.73 -8.11
CA CYS A 49 8.48 0.10 -9.04
C CYS A 49 9.88 0.50 -8.55
N GLU A 50 10.18 0.30 -7.26
CA GLU A 50 11.49 0.59 -6.66
C GLU A 50 12.37 -0.67 -6.55
N VAL A 51 11.82 -1.84 -6.87
CA VAL A 51 12.58 -3.10 -6.88
C VAL A 51 13.27 -3.22 -8.24
N PRO A 52 14.61 -3.24 -8.30
CA PRO A 52 15.33 -3.46 -9.55
C PRO A 52 14.99 -4.85 -10.13
N GLU A 53 14.87 -4.96 -11.45
CA GLU A 53 14.63 -6.25 -12.12
C GLU A 53 15.80 -7.23 -11.96
N LYS A 54 17.01 -6.69 -11.74
CA LYS A 54 18.23 -7.46 -11.51
C LYS A 54 18.72 -7.15 -10.10
N TYR A 55 18.77 -8.20 -9.28
CA TYR A 55 19.50 -8.20 -8.03
C TYR A 55 20.99 -8.38 -8.38
N GLU A 56 21.83 -7.39 -8.07
CA GLU A 56 23.29 -7.52 -8.01
C GLU A 56 23.73 -7.91 -6.59
#